data_AF-A0A533X229-F1
#
_entry.id   AF-A0A533X229-F1
#
_cell.length_a   1.000
_cell.length_b   1.000
_cell.length_c   1.000
_cell.angle_alpha   90.00
_cell.angle_beta   90.00
_cell.angle_gamma   90.00
#
_symmetry.space_group_name_H-M   'P 1'
#
loop_
_entity.id
_entity.type
_entity.pdbx_description
1 polymer ?
#
loop_
_entity_poly.entity_id
_entity_poly.type
_entity_poly.pdbx_seq_one_letter_code
_entity_poly.pdbx_strand_id
1 'polypeptide(L)'
;MSDHHEHGTNPVPVNPLAETIPWHRQLYNRIRLIPWWLSYHRGVVNEAILRNKIIELGTTMGLEDRWLKGVIRHAVSEFSKKGLGADYYGYHNIDHELEAAYFTLLAAKHQNSAGKFSQEEILYLFVAALFHDYDPLKEFDKPHEDSVERFIRSDPKIRQFIREADLNVEIVIAMIHRTAYPFRDEIADHARIRMQALFTDAGIPEADTVTRKRFEELGWFLSVAERIAGYALANFEHSIDLARRNAHALGWHPSVINERSVKYFDLLQGEKEMFHKVMQGLPDDYKRVFFDNVGSFRASWMMEQELRNLVKSQLMMVSVVEKCGTNLEPYIKESIFNMFREQPILVPVDEQIFRKSLSAEDSILITLRINDKVGDVIGYAKGGPVENYRLRRGTYDPNIGRHNTAYLEGISIKQGFWGESGGHLLRIQFLNQAMKQNYRFVTGYAHREVVIQRIKKGESLEIVQKYDPDRLDYYRADLSNSVYQLTANDDNYALHVRS
;
A
#
# COMPACT_ATOMS: atom_id res chain seq x y z
N MET A 1 10.27 50.10 27.35
CA MET A 1 11.21 48.98 27.23
C MET A 1 10.52 47.73 27.74
N SER A 2 9.87 47.01 26.83
CA SER A 2 9.46 45.62 26.98
C SER A 2 9.07 45.15 25.58
N ASP A 3 10.08 44.73 24.81
CA ASP A 3 9.86 44.18 23.48
C ASP A 3 9.47 42.72 23.60
N HIS A 4 8.27 42.44 23.09
CA HIS A 4 7.74 41.11 22.84
C HIS A 4 8.49 40.48 21.68
N HIS A 5 9.16 39.34 21.93
CA HIS A 5 9.59 38.46 20.86
C HIS A 5 8.40 37.62 20.39
N GLU A 6 7.97 37.89 19.14
CA GLU A 6 7.08 37.03 18.37
C GLU A 6 7.70 35.64 18.19
N HIS A 7 7.05 34.63 18.76
CA HIS A 7 7.26 33.25 18.34
C HIS A 7 6.62 33.06 16.96
N GLY A 8 7.45 33.04 15.92
CA GLY A 8 7.05 32.61 14.59
C GLY A 8 6.45 31.21 14.65
N THR A 9 5.17 31.13 14.33
CA THR A 9 4.46 29.86 14.11
C THR A 9 5.07 29.21 12.87
N ASN A 10 5.77 28.08 13.04
CA ASN A 10 6.16 27.25 11.91
C ASN A 10 4.89 26.89 11.12
N PRO A 11 4.85 27.09 9.79
CA PRO A 11 3.69 26.72 9.00
C PRO A 11 3.42 25.22 9.18
N VAL A 12 2.16 24.88 9.42
CA VAL A 12 1.69 23.49 9.47
C VAL A 12 2.16 22.79 8.19
N PRO A 13 2.84 21.62 8.27
CA PRO A 13 3.27 20.92 7.07
C PRO A 13 2.03 20.60 6.22
N VAL A 14 1.94 21.26 5.07
CA VAL A 14 0.91 21.03 4.09
C VAL A 14 0.99 19.57 3.65
N ASN A 15 -0.10 18.81 3.77
CA ASN A 15 -0.18 17.48 3.19
C ASN A 15 -0.21 17.60 1.65
N PRO A 16 0.84 17.22 0.92
CA PRO A 16 0.92 17.42 -0.53
C PRO A 16 -0.09 16.59 -1.34
N LEU A 17 -0.73 15.61 -0.68
CA LEU A 17 -1.72 14.70 -1.24
C LEU A 17 -3.17 15.15 -0.95
N ALA A 18 -3.45 15.81 0.19
CA ALA A 18 -4.82 16.23 0.57
C ALA A 18 -5.20 17.65 0.14
N GLU A 19 -4.27 18.47 -0.39
CA GLU A 19 -4.66 19.73 -1.00
C GLU A 19 -5.54 19.48 -2.24
N THR A 20 -6.69 20.15 -2.30
CA THR A 20 -7.52 20.16 -3.51
C THR A 20 -6.65 20.48 -4.71
N ILE A 21 -6.49 19.50 -5.62
CA ILE A 21 -5.59 19.64 -6.75
C ILE A 21 -6.12 20.80 -7.59
N PRO A 22 -5.36 21.90 -7.74
CA PRO A 22 -5.82 23.03 -8.52
C PRO A 22 -6.20 22.61 -9.94
N TRP A 23 -7.18 23.26 -10.55
CA TRP A 23 -7.69 22.89 -11.87
C TRP A 23 -6.58 22.74 -12.93
N HIS A 24 -5.55 23.60 -12.88
CA HIS A 24 -4.41 23.57 -13.80
C HIS A 24 -3.55 22.31 -13.60
N ARG A 25 -3.48 21.79 -12.37
CA ARG A 25 -2.75 20.56 -12.04
C ARG A 25 -3.57 19.31 -12.36
N GLN A 26 -4.90 19.36 -12.23
CA GLN A 26 -5.77 18.31 -12.77
C GLN A 26 -5.65 18.22 -14.29
N LEU A 27 -5.59 19.38 -14.96
CA LEU A 27 -5.35 19.47 -16.40
C LEU A 27 -3.96 18.93 -16.77
N TYR A 28 -2.92 19.31 -16.04
CA TYR A 28 -1.58 18.75 -16.21
C TYR A 28 -1.58 17.23 -16.04
N ASN A 29 -2.23 16.69 -15.00
CA ASN A 29 -2.35 15.24 -14.80
C ASN A 29 -3.07 14.57 -15.98
N ARG A 30 -4.15 15.16 -16.49
CA ARG A 30 -4.84 14.65 -17.68
C ARG A 30 -3.94 14.61 -18.90
N ILE A 31 -3.15 15.67 -19.13
CA ILE A 31 -2.19 15.75 -20.25
C ILE A 31 -1.05 14.73 -20.06
N ARG A 32 -0.45 14.69 -18.86
CA ARG A 32 0.61 13.74 -18.48
C ARG A 32 0.17 12.30 -18.68
N LEU A 33 -1.09 12.00 -18.37
CA LEU A 33 -1.67 10.66 -18.48
C LEU A 33 -2.16 10.32 -19.88
N ILE A 34 -2.01 11.19 -20.90
CA ILE A 34 -2.41 10.86 -22.29
C ILE A 34 -1.81 9.52 -22.77
N PRO A 35 -0.50 9.26 -22.61
CA PRO A 35 0.08 7.97 -23.02
C PRO A 35 -0.57 6.79 -22.29
N TRP A 36 -0.83 6.94 -20.98
CA TRP A 36 -1.49 5.91 -20.19
C TRP A 36 -2.94 5.70 -20.64
N TRP A 37 -3.71 6.78 -20.89
CA TRP A 37 -5.08 6.70 -21.41
C TRP A 37 -5.16 6.01 -22.77
N LEU A 38 -4.17 6.23 -23.65
CA LEU A 38 -4.06 5.51 -24.91
C LEU A 38 -3.86 4.01 -24.66
N SER A 39 -2.96 3.63 -23.75
CA SER A 39 -2.75 2.23 -23.37
C SER A 39 -3.99 1.61 -22.70
N TYR A 40 -4.70 2.37 -21.87
CA TYR A 40 -5.97 1.98 -21.23
C TYR A 40 -7.10 1.76 -22.24
N HIS A 41 -7.21 2.62 -23.24
CA HIS A 41 -8.19 2.44 -24.31
C HIS A 41 -7.83 1.29 -25.25
N ARG A 42 -6.53 1.01 -25.46
CA ARG A 42 -6.06 -0.15 -26.22
C ARG A 42 -6.16 -1.49 -25.47
N GLY A 43 -6.44 -1.47 -24.17
CA GLY A 43 -6.56 -2.71 -23.39
C GLY A 43 -5.24 -3.31 -22.90
N VAL A 44 -4.18 -2.49 -22.81
CA VAL A 44 -2.82 -2.98 -22.53
C VAL A 44 -2.47 -2.94 -21.03
N VAL A 45 -3.06 -2.03 -20.27
CA VAL A 45 -2.80 -1.88 -18.82
C VAL A 45 -3.80 -2.69 -17.99
N ASN A 46 -3.42 -3.03 -16.76
CA ASN A 46 -4.19 -3.88 -15.85
C ASN A 46 -5.63 -3.39 -15.64
N GLU A 47 -5.83 -2.08 -15.44
CA GLU A 47 -7.14 -1.47 -15.25
C GLU A 47 -8.06 -1.71 -16.46
N ALA A 48 -7.49 -1.77 -17.67
CA ALA A 48 -8.25 -2.03 -18.88
C ALA A 48 -8.61 -3.51 -19.03
N ILE A 49 -7.73 -4.41 -18.57
CA ILE A 49 -7.98 -5.86 -18.52
C ILE A 49 -9.12 -6.13 -17.53
N LEU A 50 -9.04 -5.58 -16.31
CA LEU A 50 -10.09 -5.72 -15.29
C LEU A 50 -11.41 -5.11 -15.75
N ARG A 51 -11.39 -3.88 -16.32
CA ARG A 51 -12.58 -3.27 -16.95
C ARG A 51 -13.25 -4.24 -17.93
N ASN A 52 -12.48 -4.83 -18.85
CA ASN A 52 -13.04 -5.72 -19.85
C ASN A 52 -13.65 -6.98 -19.22
N LYS A 53 -12.98 -7.57 -18.22
CA LYS A 53 -13.50 -8.72 -17.46
C LYS A 53 -14.79 -8.40 -16.71
N ILE A 54 -14.88 -7.22 -16.08
CA ILE A 54 -16.10 -6.75 -15.40
C ILE A 54 -17.23 -6.56 -16.40
N ILE A 55 -16.97 -5.93 -17.55
CA ILE A 55 -17.99 -5.72 -18.58
C ILE A 55 -18.50 -7.05 -19.10
N GLU A 56 -17.61 -7.95 -19.50
CA GLU A 56 -17.96 -9.28 -20.00
C GLU A 56 -18.81 -10.04 -18.98
N LEU A 57 -18.33 -10.13 -17.74
CA LEU A 57 -19.02 -10.82 -16.66
C LEU A 57 -20.38 -10.19 -16.35
N GLY A 58 -20.42 -8.87 -16.17
CA GLY A 58 -21.65 -8.13 -15.89
C GLY A 58 -22.70 -8.31 -16.98
N THR A 59 -22.31 -8.24 -18.25
CA THR A 59 -23.24 -8.49 -19.37
C THR A 59 -23.75 -9.93 -19.39
N THR A 60 -22.93 -10.94 -19.04
CA THR A 60 -23.43 -12.32 -18.89
C THR A 60 -24.43 -12.50 -17.73
N MET A 61 -24.42 -11.58 -16.76
CA MET A 61 -25.36 -11.52 -15.64
C MET A 61 -26.54 -10.57 -15.90
N GLY A 62 -26.69 -10.08 -17.14
CA GLY A 62 -27.81 -9.24 -17.58
C GLY A 62 -27.62 -7.74 -17.34
N LEU A 63 -26.44 -7.27 -16.98
CA LEU A 63 -26.18 -5.84 -16.80
C LEU A 63 -25.96 -5.12 -18.15
N GLU A 64 -26.44 -3.89 -18.27
CA GLU A 64 -26.32 -3.11 -19.50
C GLU A 64 -24.87 -2.70 -19.78
N ASP A 65 -24.32 -3.12 -20.92
CA ASP A 65 -22.94 -2.86 -21.34
C ASP A 65 -22.58 -1.37 -21.40
N ARG A 66 -23.46 -0.52 -21.96
CA ARG A 66 -23.21 0.91 -22.10
C ARG A 66 -23.14 1.60 -20.73
N TRP A 67 -24.05 1.24 -19.82
CA TRP A 67 -24.06 1.74 -18.46
C TRP A 67 -22.79 1.30 -17.72
N LEU A 68 -22.43 0.01 -17.74
CA LEU A 68 -21.19 -0.51 -17.12
C LEU A 68 -19.94 0.25 -17.59
N LYS A 69 -19.79 0.44 -18.90
CA LYS A 69 -18.69 1.23 -19.49
C LYS A 69 -18.66 2.67 -18.96
N GLY A 70 -19.84 3.28 -18.78
CA GLY A 70 -20.00 4.63 -18.25
C GLY A 70 -19.52 4.76 -16.81
N VAL A 71 -20.01 3.86 -15.94
CA VAL A 71 -19.69 3.87 -14.50
C VAL A 71 -18.19 3.63 -14.27
N ILE A 72 -17.64 2.57 -14.87
CA ILE A 72 -16.23 2.20 -14.69
C ILE A 72 -15.30 3.30 -15.22
N ARG A 73 -15.61 3.88 -16.39
CA ARG A 73 -14.81 4.98 -16.95
C ARG A 73 -14.80 6.19 -16.03
N HIS A 74 -15.92 6.49 -15.36
CA HIS A 74 -15.99 7.58 -14.41
C HIS A 74 -15.12 7.33 -13.18
N ALA A 75 -15.24 6.15 -12.55
CA ALA A 75 -14.41 5.76 -11.43
C ALA A 75 -12.91 5.89 -11.78
N VAL A 76 -12.47 5.26 -12.87
CA VAL A 76 -11.08 5.34 -13.34
C VAL A 76 -10.63 6.79 -13.55
N SER A 77 -11.45 7.61 -14.22
CA SER A 77 -11.12 9.02 -14.44
C SER A 77 -10.96 9.82 -13.14
N GLU A 78 -11.82 9.59 -12.15
CA GLU A 78 -11.78 10.32 -10.88
C GLU A 78 -10.54 9.95 -10.04
N PHE A 79 -10.19 8.67 -9.97
CA PHE A 79 -8.95 8.22 -9.32
C PHE A 79 -7.71 8.74 -10.06
N SER A 80 -7.64 8.55 -11.39
CA SER A 80 -6.46 8.94 -12.18
C SER A 80 -6.19 10.45 -12.13
N LYS A 81 -7.20 11.31 -12.29
CA LYS A 81 -6.99 12.77 -12.31
C LYS A 81 -6.52 13.30 -10.95
N LYS A 82 -6.84 12.58 -9.87
CA LYS A 82 -6.46 12.91 -8.50
C LYS A 82 -5.14 12.27 -8.06
N GLY A 83 -4.49 11.51 -8.94
CA GLY A 83 -3.19 10.88 -8.66
C GLY A 83 -3.31 9.59 -7.85
N LEU A 84 -4.49 8.99 -7.82
CA LEU A 84 -4.82 7.71 -7.18
C LEU A 84 -4.96 6.56 -8.20
N GLY A 85 -4.42 6.76 -9.41
CA GLY A 85 -4.32 5.73 -10.45
C GLY A 85 -3.07 4.88 -10.30
N ALA A 86 -2.58 4.30 -11.40
CA ALA A 86 -1.41 3.41 -11.45
C ALA A 86 -0.14 3.88 -10.69
N ASP A 87 0.08 5.19 -10.57
CA ASP A 87 1.28 5.75 -9.92
C ASP A 87 1.14 5.86 -8.37
N TYR A 88 -0.01 5.51 -7.79
CA TYR A 88 -0.26 5.63 -6.34
C TYR A 88 0.22 4.39 -5.59
N TYR A 89 1.06 4.61 -4.58
CA TYR A 89 1.69 3.54 -3.78
C TYR A 89 0.71 2.88 -2.79
N GLY A 90 -0.29 3.61 -2.30
CA GLY A 90 -1.23 3.07 -1.32
C GLY A 90 -2.13 1.97 -1.89
N TYR A 91 -2.60 1.08 -1.01
CA TYR A 91 -3.40 -0.09 -1.37
C TYR A 91 -4.75 0.30 -2.01
N HIS A 92 -5.46 1.24 -1.40
CA HIS A 92 -6.80 1.66 -1.83
C HIS A 92 -6.71 2.56 -3.07
N ASN A 93 -6.49 1.97 -4.24
CA ASN A 93 -6.34 2.64 -5.52
C ASN A 93 -7.36 2.09 -6.54
N ILE A 94 -7.30 2.57 -7.78
CA ILE A 94 -8.24 2.12 -8.81
C ILE A 94 -8.10 0.62 -9.17
N ASP A 95 -6.92 0.03 -9.05
CA ASP A 95 -6.76 -1.41 -9.29
C ASP A 95 -7.56 -2.20 -8.24
N HIS A 96 -7.44 -1.83 -6.96
CA HIS A 96 -8.20 -2.45 -5.86
C HIS A 96 -9.72 -2.36 -6.08
N GLU A 97 -10.25 -1.19 -6.44
CA GLU A 97 -11.70 -1.03 -6.68
C GLU A 97 -12.20 -1.90 -7.85
N LEU A 98 -11.40 -2.03 -8.91
CA LEU A 98 -11.73 -2.87 -10.05
C LEU A 98 -11.61 -4.36 -9.70
N GLU A 99 -10.62 -4.75 -8.91
CA GLU A 99 -10.47 -6.11 -8.39
C GLU A 99 -11.64 -6.50 -7.47
N ALA A 100 -12.01 -5.63 -6.54
CA ALA A 100 -13.15 -5.80 -5.64
C ALA A 100 -14.47 -5.94 -6.42
N ALA A 101 -14.72 -5.06 -7.40
CA ALA A 101 -15.90 -5.13 -8.25
C ALA A 101 -15.94 -6.40 -9.10
N TYR A 102 -14.83 -6.76 -9.75
CA TYR A 102 -14.73 -7.98 -10.55
C TYR A 102 -14.96 -9.23 -9.70
N PHE A 103 -14.27 -9.34 -8.58
CA PHE A 103 -14.31 -10.52 -7.73
C PHE A 103 -15.68 -10.70 -7.05
N THR A 104 -16.30 -9.60 -6.62
CA THR A 104 -17.66 -9.62 -6.08
C THR A 104 -18.66 -10.14 -7.10
N LEU A 105 -18.61 -9.66 -8.36
CA LEU A 105 -19.44 -10.18 -9.44
C LEU A 105 -19.15 -11.66 -9.72
N LEU A 106 -17.87 -12.06 -9.69
CA LEU A 106 -17.46 -13.43 -9.95
C LEU A 106 -18.04 -14.39 -8.90
N ALA A 107 -17.93 -14.04 -7.62
CA ALA A 107 -18.52 -14.80 -6.52
C ALA A 107 -20.05 -14.78 -6.56
N ALA A 108 -20.67 -13.68 -7.00
CA ALA A 108 -22.12 -13.54 -7.09
C ALA A 108 -22.73 -14.33 -8.27
N LYS A 109 -21.96 -14.60 -9.34
CA LYS A 109 -22.44 -15.26 -10.58
C LYS A 109 -23.18 -16.56 -10.33
N HIS A 110 -22.61 -17.45 -9.51
CA HIS A 110 -23.25 -18.74 -9.19
C HIS A 110 -24.53 -18.55 -8.36
N GLN A 111 -24.52 -17.62 -7.40
CA GLN A 111 -25.69 -17.31 -6.59
C GLN A 111 -26.83 -16.75 -7.46
N ASN A 112 -26.50 -15.90 -8.43
CA ASN A 112 -27.46 -15.37 -9.40
C ASN A 112 -28.01 -16.48 -10.33
N SER A 113 -27.13 -17.34 -10.87
CA SER A 113 -27.54 -18.46 -11.74
C SER A 113 -28.43 -19.48 -11.00
N ALA A 114 -28.26 -19.62 -9.68
CA ALA A 114 -29.08 -20.46 -8.81
C ALA A 114 -30.39 -19.78 -8.34
N GLY A 115 -30.69 -18.57 -8.84
CA GLY A 115 -31.87 -17.80 -8.45
C GLY A 115 -31.83 -17.25 -7.01
N LYS A 116 -30.67 -17.31 -6.35
CA LYS A 116 -30.50 -16.83 -4.97
C LYS A 116 -30.26 -15.34 -4.91
N PHE A 117 -29.66 -14.74 -5.93
CA PHE A 117 -29.48 -13.28 -6.09
C PHE A 117 -30.27 -12.77 -7.30
N SER A 118 -31.09 -11.74 -7.10
CA SER A 118 -31.83 -11.06 -8.16
C SER A 118 -30.91 -10.17 -9.00
N GLN A 119 -31.37 -9.74 -10.18
CA GLN A 119 -30.62 -8.82 -11.04
C GLN A 119 -30.39 -7.45 -10.36
N GLU A 120 -31.39 -6.97 -9.60
CA GLU A 120 -31.29 -5.74 -8.80
C GLU A 120 -30.20 -5.87 -7.73
N GLU A 121 -30.12 -7.01 -7.04
CA GLU A 121 -29.08 -7.25 -6.03
C GLU A 121 -27.67 -7.32 -6.63
N ILE A 122 -27.54 -7.83 -7.86
CA ILE A 122 -26.28 -7.79 -8.61
C ILE A 122 -25.88 -6.35 -8.92
N LEU A 123 -26.82 -5.50 -9.32
CA LEU A 123 -26.56 -4.07 -9.55
C LEU A 123 -26.10 -3.37 -8.26
N TYR A 124 -26.77 -3.60 -7.14
CA TYR A 124 -26.35 -3.08 -5.83
C TYR A 124 -24.95 -3.54 -5.44
N LEU A 125 -24.66 -4.85 -5.57
CA LEU A 125 -23.34 -5.40 -5.28
C LEU A 125 -22.25 -4.78 -6.16
N PHE A 126 -22.49 -4.63 -7.46
CA PHE A 126 -21.53 -4.03 -8.38
C PHE A 126 -21.23 -2.57 -8.02
N VAL A 127 -22.26 -1.76 -7.81
CA VAL A 127 -22.09 -0.33 -7.49
C VAL A 127 -21.44 -0.16 -6.12
N ALA A 128 -21.88 -0.90 -5.11
CA ALA A 128 -21.28 -0.85 -3.78
C ALA A 128 -19.81 -1.29 -3.82
N ALA A 129 -19.48 -2.37 -4.53
CA ALA A 129 -18.11 -2.86 -4.64
C ALA A 129 -17.16 -1.87 -5.32
N LEU A 130 -17.61 -1.23 -6.41
CA LEU A 130 -16.79 -0.28 -7.17
C LEU A 130 -16.52 1.04 -6.43
N PHE A 131 -17.36 1.37 -5.44
CA PHE A 131 -17.29 2.64 -4.72
C PHE A 131 -17.08 2.48 -3.21
N HIS A 132 -16.84 1.27 -2.69
CA HIS A 132 -16.75 1.04 -1.24
C HIS A 132 -15.59 1.79 -0.59
N ASP A 133 -14.50 2.01 -1.34
CA ASP A 133 -13.31 2.74 -0.91
C ASP A 133 -13.14 4.07 -1.69
N TYR A 134 -14.25 4.60 -2.25
CA TYR A 134 -14.26 5.84 -3.03
C TYR A 134 -14.02 7.08 -2.14
N ASP A 135 -12.77 7.25 -1.71
CA ASP A 135 -12.22 8.45 -1.09
C ASP A 135 -11.15 9.06 -2.03
N PRO A 136 -11.59 9.92 -2.94
CA PRO A 136 -10.70 10.56 -3.88
C PRO A 136 -9.83 11.68 -3.29
N LEU A 137 -10.07 12.11 -2.04
CA LEU A 137 -9.22 13.10 -1.34
C LEU A 137 -8.16 12.44 -0.45
N LYS A 138 -8.34 11.15 -0.13
CA LYS A 138 -7.46 10.39 0.77
C LYS A 138 -7.24 11.13 2.08
N GLU A 139 -8.32 11.51 2.75
CA GLU A 139 -8.21 12.06 4.12
C GLU A 139 -7.60 10.99 5.05
N PHE A 140 -7.86 9.72 4.77
CA PHE A 140 -7.36 8.55 5.50
C PHE A 140 -6.83 7.48 4.52
N ASP A 141 -5.90 6.63 4.98
CA ASP A 141 -5.22 5.67 4.10
C ASP A 141 -6.18 4.54 3.74
N LYS A 142 -6.82 4.00 4.77
CA LYS A 142 -8.08 3.29 4.65
C LYS A 142 -9.22 4.32 4.68
N PRO A 143 -10.05 4.42 3.62
CA PRO A 143 -11.24 5.24 3.62
C PRO A 143 -12.15 4.93 4.80
N HIS A 144 -12.69 5.96 5.44
CA HIS A 144 -13.78 5.80 6.41
C HIS A 144 -15.11 5.81 5.67
N GLU A 145 -16.05 4.96 6.06
CA GLU A 145 -17.32 4.77 5.35
C GLU A 145 -18.13 6.08 5.30
N ASP A 146 -18.04 6.93 6.34
CA ASP A 146 -18.61 8.28 6.34
C ASP A 146 -17.99 9.21 5.28
N SER A 147 -16.69 9.10 5.03
CA SER A 147 -16.04 9.87 3.96
C SER A 147 -16.54 9.41 2.60
N VAL A 148 -16.59 8.10 2.38
CA VAL A 148 -17.09 7.49 1.14
C VAL A 148 -18.54 7.92 0.89
N GLU A 149 -19.38 7.87 1.92
CA GLU A 149 -20.76 8.37 1.87
C GLU A 149 -20.82 9.83 1.39
N ARG A 150 -20.01 10.74 1.99
CA ARG A 150 -19.96 12.14 1.59
C ARG A 150 -19.55 12.31 0.12
N PHE A 151 -18.63 11.48 -0.39
CA PHE A 151 -18.20 11.55 -1.79
C PHE A 151 -19.25 11.03 -2.77
N ILE A 152 -19.88 9.90 -2.48
CA ILE A 152 -20.96 9.36 -3.31
C ILE A 152 -22.11 10.38 -3.40
N ARG A 153 -22.45 11.05 -2.29
CA ARG A 153 -23.49 12.08 -2.26
C ARG A 153 -23.12 13.35 -3.01
N SER A 154 -21.85 13.73 -3.03
CA SER A 154 -21.38 14.97 -3.65
C SER A 154 -21.08 14.83 -5.15
N ASP A 155 -20.77 13.62 -5.64
CA ASP A 155 -20.53 13.38 -7.06
C ASP A 155 -21.85 13.28 -7.86
N PRO A 156 -22.18 14.28 -8.70
CA PRO A 156 -23.45 14.28 -9.43
C PRO A 156 -23.56 13.12 -10.43
N LYS A 157 -22.44 12.63 -10.94
CA LYS A 157 -22.40 11.61 -11.99
C LYS A 157 -22.53 10.20 -11.40
N ILE A 158 -21.94 9.94 -10.23
CA ILE A 158 -22.22 8.70 -9.47
C ILE A 158 -23.72 8.61 -9.15
N ARG A 159 -24.31 9.69 -8.62
CA ARG A 159 -25.76 9.71 -8.33
C ARG A 159 -26.61 9.53 -9.58
N GLN A 160 -26.18 10.07 -10.72
CA GLN A 160 -26.86 9.86 -11.99
C GLN A 160 -26.83 8.38 -12.39
N PHE A 161 -25.67 7.72 -12.33
CA PHE A 161 -25.57 6.30 -12.66
C PHE A 161 -26.40 5.40 -11.76
N ILE A 162 -26.46 5.70 -10.45
CA ILE A 162 -27.29 4.99 -9.49
C ILE A 162 -28.78 5.11 -9.88
N ARG A 163 -29.25 6.31 -10.21
CA ARG A 163 -30.63 6.53 -10.66
C ARG A 163 -30.95 5.89 -12.01
N GLU A 164 -30.02 5.93 -12.96
CA GLU A 164 -30.20 5.31 -14.29
C GLU A 164 -30.36 3.79 -14.21
N ALA A 165 -29.79 3.16 -13.17
CA ALA A 165 -29.96 1.73 -12.89
C ALA A 165 -31.14 1.41 -11.95
N ASP A 166 -32.00 2.39 -11.67
CA ASP A 166 -33.15 2.27 -10.75
C ASP A 166 -32.77 1.82 -9.32
N LEU A 167 -31.57 2.21 -8.86
CA LEU A 167 -31.08 1.88 -7.54
C LEU A 167 -31.35 3.01 -6.54
N ASN A 168 -31.53 2.63 -5.27
CA ASN A 168 -31.59 3.56 -4.17
C ASN A 168 -30.17 3.84 -3.62
N VAL A 169 -29.74 5.10 -3.66
CA VAL A 169 -28.41 5.52 -3.16
C VAL A 169 -28.21 5.23 -1.68
N GLU A 170 -29.28 5.26 -0.89
CA GLU A 170 -29.22 4.99 0.55
C GLU A 170 -28.91 3.51 0.82
N ILE A 171 -29.44 2.60 0.00
CA ILE A 171 -29.14 1.15 0.09
C ILE A 171 -27.70 0.88 -0.33
N VAL A 172 -27.21 1.53 -1.39
CA VAL A 172 -25.79 1.44 -1.80
C VAL A 172 -24.88 1.85 -0.65
N ILE A 173 -25.16 3.00 -0.03
CA ILE A 173 -24.36 3.51 1.09
C ILE A 173 -24.48 2.59 2.32
N ALA A 174 -25.66 2.04 2.61
CA ALA A 174 -25.84 1.09 3.71
C ALA A 174 -24.98 -0.17 3.52
N MET A 175 -24.90 -0.70 2.29
CA MET A 175 -24.04 -1.84 1.98
C MET A 175 -22.56 -1.51 2.16
N ILE A 176 -22.13 -0.28 1.86
CA ILE A 176 -20.75 0.19 2.10
C ILE A 176 -20.47 0.31 3.60
N HIS A 177 -21.39 0.84 4.41
CA HIS A 177 -21.21 0.85 5.87
C HIS A 177 -21.01 -0.55 6.45
N ARG A 178 -21.59 -1.58 5.82
CA ARG A 178 -21.39 -2.97 6.23
C ARG A 178 -19.99 -3.51 5.93
N THR A 179 -19.21 -2.87 5.06
CA THR A 179 -17.81 -3.27 4.75
C THR A 179 -16.80 -2.80 5.78
N ALA A 180 -17.21 -2.00 6.78
CA ALA A 180 -16.35 -1.60 7.88
C ALA A 180 -15.67 -2.80 8.53
N TYR A 181 -14.35 -2.71 8.69
CA TYR A 181 -13.53 -3.82 9.20
C TYR A 181 -12.49 -3.35 10.22
N PRO A 182 -12.36 -4.04 11.37
CA PRO A 182 -13.15 -5.19 11.80
C PRO A 182 -14.59 -4.81 12.18
N PHE A 183 -15.58 -5.57 11.69
CA PHE A 183 -17.02 -5.32 11.98
C PHE A 183 -17.38 -5.84 13.38
N ARG A 184 -16.88 -5.18 14.42
CA ARG A 184 -17.13 -5.50 15.83
C ARG A 184 -17.11 -4.24 16.69
N ASP A 185 -17.59 -4.38 17.93
CA ASP A 185 -17.55 -3.33 18.95
C ASP A 185 -18.14 -2.00 18.42
N GLU A 186 -17.53 -0.87 18.80
CA GLU A 186 -17.99 0.49 18.41
C GLU A 186 -18.10 0.68 16.89
N ILE A 187 -17.25 0.04 16.09
CA ILE A 187 -17.29 0.13 14.61
C ILE A 187 -18.57 -0.51 14.09
N ALA A 188 -18.92 -1.71 14.58
CA ALA A 188 -20.14 -2.38 14.17
C ALA A 188 -21.39 -1.66 14.67
N ASP A 189 -21.35 -1.10 15.89
CA ASP A 189 -22.48 -0.36 16.45
C ASP A 189 -22.75 0.92 15.65
N HIS A 190 -21.71 1.69 15.33
CA HIS A 190 -21.82 2.86 14.46
C HIS A 190 -22.40 2.50 13.08
N ALA A 191 -21.80 1.50 12.41
CA ALA A 191 -22.25 1.07 11.10
C ALA A 191 -23.70 0.57 11.12
N ARG A 192 -24.11 -0.21 12.14
CA ARG A 192 -25.50 -0.67 12.28
C ARG A 192 -26.48 0.47 12.46
N ILE A 193 -26.19 1.44 13.34
CA ILE A 193 -27.05 2.61 13.52
C ILE A 193 -27.20 3.36 12.19
N ARG A 194 -26.09 3.59 11.48
CA ARG A 194 -26.13 4.30 10.21
C ARG A 194 -26.89 3.53 9.14
N MET A 195 -26.67 2.22 8.99
CA MET A 195 -27.42 1.36 8.07
C MET A 195 -28.93 1.39 8.35
N GLN A 196 -29.37 1.31 9.61
CA GLN A 196 -30.79 1.32 9.95
C GLN A 196 -31.45 2.66 9.59
N ALA A 197 -30.75 3.78 9.78
CA ALA A 197 -31.22 5.09 9.35
C ALA A 197 -31.33 5.16 7.81
N LEU A 198 -30.31 4.70 7.09
CA LEU A 198 -30.29 4.68 5.62
C LEU A 198 -31.40 3.80 5.03
N PHE A 199 -31.72 2.66 5.66
CA PHE A 199 -32.87 1.84 5.24
C PHE A 199 -34.20 2.57 5.43
N THR A 200 -34.35 3.34 6.52
CA THR A 200 -35.54 4.18 6.73
C THR A 200 -35.63 5.26 5.67
N ASP A 201 -34.53 5.95 5.37
CA ASP A 201 -34.43 6.98 4.33
C ASP A 201 -34.67 6.40 2.92
N ALA A 202 -34.34 5.13 2.70
CA ALA A 202 -34.65 4.38 1.50
C ALA A 202 -36.14 4.02 1.35
N GLY A 203 -36.96 4.27 2.38
CA GLY A 203 -38.37 3.92 2.43
C GLY A 203 -38.67 2.49 2.88
N ILE A 204 -37.67 1.76 3.41
CA ILE A 204 -37.87 0.41 3.96
C ILE A 204 -38.35 0.56 5.41
N PRO A 205 -39.56 0.12 5.79
CA PRO A 205 -40.04 0.26 7.16
C PRO A 205 -39.16 -0.48 8.19
N GLU A 206 -39.09 -0.01 9.44
CA GLU A 206 -38.36 -0.71 10.51
C GLU A 206 -38.91 -2.12 10.77
N ALA A 207 -40.21 -2.32 10.56
CA ALA A 207 -40.86 -3.62 10.68
C ALA A 207 -40.48 -4.61 9.56
N ASP A 208 -39.98 -4.12 8.41
CA ASP A 208 -39.51 -4.98 7.31
C ASP A 208 -38.08 -5.47 7.60
N THR A 209 -37.99 -6.31 8.63
CA THR A 209 -36.74 -6.92 9.06
C THR A 209 -36.14 -7.88 8.02
N VAL A 210 -36.97 -8.42 7.12
CA VAL A 210 -36.54 -9.35 6.07
C VAL A 210 -35.72 -8.61 5.01
N THR A 211 -36.25 -7.51 4.47
CA THR A 211 -35.56 -6.71 3.46
C THR A 211 -34.31 -6.04 4.03
N ARG A 212 -34.38 -5.49 5.25
CA ARG A 212 -33.21 -4.88 5.93
C ARG A 212 -32.09 -5.89 6.14
N LYS A 213 -32.40 -7.07 6.68
CA LYS A 213 -31.42 -8.14 6.87
C LYS A 213 -30.85 -8.60 5.53
N ARG A 214 -31.65 -8.64 4.47
CA ARG A 214 -31.19 -9.03 3.14
C ARG A 214 -30.11 -8.10 2.60
N PHE A 215 -30.28 -6.78 2.70
CA PHE A 215 -29.25 -5.83 2.26
C PHE A 215 -28.03 -5.83 3.19
N GLU A 216 -28.21 -6.06 4.49
CA GLU A 216 -27.08 -6.29 5.40
C GLU A 216 -26.27 -7.55 5.01
N GLU A 217 -26.93 -8.64 4.64
CA GLU A 217 -26.28 -9.85 4.14
C GLU A 217 -25.52 -9.61 2.82
N LEU A 218 -26.03 -8.77 1.92
CA LEU A 218 -25.33 -8.40 0.69
C LEU A 218 -24.10 -7.53 0.97
N GLY A 219 -24.20 -6.58 1.91
CA GLY A 219 -23.04 -5.82 2.37
C GLY A 219 -22.00 -6.71 3.06
N TRP A 220 -22.43 -7.72 3.82
CA TRP A 220 -21.51 -8.71 4.42
C TRP A 220 -20.85 -9.60 3.36
N PHE A 221 -21.61 -10.02 2.33
CA PHE A 221 -21.07 -10.74 1.19
C PHE A 221 -19.98 -9.93 0.49
N LEU A 222 -20.23 -8.65 0.22
CA LEU A 222 -19.24 -7.73 -0.33
C LEU A 222 -17.99 -7.63 0.56
N SER A 223 -18.16 -7.38 1.86
CA SER A 223 -17.05 -7.27 2.82
C SER A 223 -16.14 -8.50 2.83
N VAL A 224 -16.70 -9.70 2.68
CA VAL A 224 -15.90 -10.93 2.62
C VAL A 224 -15.29 -11.12 1.23
N ALA A 225 -16.02 -10.80 0.16
CA ALA A 225 -15.53 -10.91 -1.21
C ALA A 225 -14.31 -10.01 -1.48
N GLU A 226 -14.35 -8.73 -1.09
CA GLU A 226 -13.22 -7.80 -1.29
C GLU A 226 -11.96 -8.28 -0.56
N ARG A 227 -12.12 -8.76 0.68
CA ARG A 227 -11.01 -9.27 1.51
C ARG A 227 -10.33 -10.51 0.94
N ILE A 228 -11.07 -11.32 0.19
CA ILE A 228 -10.56 -12.52 -0.48
C ILE A 228 -9.94 -12.17 -1.85
N ALA A 229 -10.45 -11.14 -2.53
CA ALA A 229 -10.16 -10.82 -3.93
C ALA A 229 -8.65 -10.76 -4.22
N GLY A 230 -7.91 -9.91 -3.52
CA GLY A 230 -6.48 -9.73 -3.77
C GLY A 230 -5.62 -10.98 -3.51
N TYR A 231 -6.11 -11.94 -2.72
CA TYR A 231 -5.42 -13.20 -2.46
C TYR A 231 -5.87 -14.35 -3.37
N ALA A 232 -6.92 -14.15 -4.16
CA ALA A 232 -7.48 -15.16 -5.06
C ALA A 232 -7.26 -14.83 -6.55
N LEU A 233 -7.09 -13.55 -6.89
CA LEU A 233 -6.99 -13.09 -8.28
C LEU A 233 -5.62 -13.31 -8.93
N ALA A 234 -4.57 -13.45 -8.13
CA ALA A 234 -3.18 -13.51 -8.62
C ALA A 234 -2.29 -14.43 -7.77
N ASN A 235 -1.07 -14.66 -8.25
CA ASN A 235 -0.09 -15.53 -7.59
C ASN A 235 0.43 -14.96 -6.25
N PHE A 236 1.32 -15.72 -5.61
CA PHE A 236 1.85 -15.34 -4.31
C PHE A 236 2.66 -14.04 -4.33
N GLU A 237 3.36 -13.73 -5.43
CA GLU A 237 4.12 -12.48 -5.58
C GLU A 237 3.21 -11.25 -5.49
N HIS A 238 2.05 -11.29 -6.12
CA HIS A 238 1.05 -10.24 -5.99
C HIS A 238 0.46 -10.22 -4.57
N SER A 239 0.14 -11.38 -4.01
CA SER A 239 -0.44 -11.49 -2.66
C SER A 239 0.47 -10.93 -1.56
N ILE A 240 1.79 -11.18 -1.63
CA ILE A 240 2.74 -10.63 -0.66
C ILE A 240 2.91 -9.11 -0.85
N ASP A 241 2.85 -8.60 -2.08
CA ASP A 241 2.84 -7.15 -2.33
C ASP A 241 1.59 -6.50 -1.71
N LEU A 242 0.42 -7.12 -1.87
CA LEU A 242 -0.82 -6.72 -1.22
C LEU A 242 -0.67 -6.64 0.31
N ALA A 243 -0.14 -7.71 0.91
CA ALA A 243 0.08 -7.78 2.34
C ALA A 243 1.10 -6.73 2.82
N ARG A 244 2.12 -6.41 2.03
CA ARG A 244 3.07 -5.33 2.30
C ARG A 244 2.41 -3.95 2.26
N ARG A 245 1.55 -3.67 1.27
CA ARG A 245 0.80 -2.40 1.20
C ARG A 245 -0.21 -2.26 2.34
N ASN A 246 -0.88 -3.35 2.73
CA ASN A 246 -1.77 -3.35 3.90
C ASN A 246 -1.01 -3.18 5.22
N ALA A 247 0.10 -3.90 5.39
CA ALA A 247 0.99 -3.73 6.52
C ALA A 247 1.51 -2.29 6.63
N HIS A 248 1.79 -1.66 5.48
CA HIS A 248 2.14 -0.24 5.41
C HIS A 248 1.03 0.65 5.97
N ALA A 249 -0.21 0.51 5.49
CA ALA A 249 -1.36 1.28 5.97
C ALA A 249 -1.57 1.16 7.48
N LEU A 250 -1.29 -0.04 8.02
CA LEU A 250 -1.43 -0.35 9.44
C LEU A 250 -0.17 -0.05 10.28
N GLY A 251 0.90 0.46 9.66
CA GLY A 251 2.17 0.77 10.33
C GLY A 251 2.89 -0.46 10.90
N TRP A 252 2.69 -1.64 10.32
CA TRP A 252 3.33 -2.86 10.75
C TRP A 252 4.81 -2.91 10.32
N HIS A 253 5.65 -3.46 11.19
CA HIS A 253 7.03 -3.73 10.84
C HIS A 253 7.12 -4.89 9.81
N PRO A 254 8.02 -4.85 8.81
CA PRO A 254 8.13 -5.91 7.80
C PRO A 254 8.29 -7.32 8.35
N SER A 255 8.93 -7.45 9.53
CA SER A 255 9.15 -8.73 10.20
C SER A 255 7.88 -9.39 10.75
N VAL A 256 6.71 -8.76 10.72
CA VAL A 256 5.47 -9.39 11.21
C VAL A 256 4.44 -9.62 10.11
N ILE A 257 4.77 -9.32 8.85
CA ILE A 257 3.82 -9.36 7.73
C ILE A 257 3.24 -10.77 7.56
N ASN A 258 4.08 -11.81 7.47
CA ASN A 258 3.58 -13.17 7.30
C ASN A 258 2.76 -13.64 8.50
N GLU A 259 3.28 -13.45 9.71
CA GLU A 259 2.58 -13.80 10.97
C GLU A 259 1.17 -13.17 11.01
N ARG A 260 1.10 -11.88 10.71
CA ARG A 260 -0.15 -11.13 10.74
C ARG A 260 -1.08 -11.51 9.60
N SER A 261 -0.54 -11.84 8.42
CA SER A 261 -1.31 -12.36 7.29
C SER A 261 -1.93 -13.72 7.62
N VAL A 262 -1.17 -14.64 8.24
CA VAL A 262 -1.69 -15.93 8.71
C VAL A 262 -2.82 -15.73 9.72
N LYS A 263 -2.62 -14.85 10.72
CA LYS A 263 -3.68 -14.49 11.68
C LYS A 263 -4.91 -13.89 11.01
N TYR A 264 -4.72 -13.07 9.98
CA TYR A 264 -5.81 -12.49 9.21
C TYR A 264 -6.63 -13.57 8.47
N PHE A 265 -5.98 -14.56 7.86
CA PHE A 265 -6.70 -15.68 7.22
C PHE A 265 -7.46 -16.54 8.25
N ASP A 266 -6.93 -16.71 9.45
CA ASP A 266 -7.65 -17.41 10.53
C ASP A 266 -8.87 -16.59 11.01
N LEU A 267 -8.80 -15.25 11.01
CA LEU A 267 -9.94 -14.38 11.31
C LEU A 267 -11.02 -14.44 10.21
N LEU A 268 -10.65 -14.57 8.94
CA LEU A 268 -11.60 -14.82 7.86
C LEU A 268 -12.36 -16.14 8.08
N GLN A 269 -11.68 -17.15 8.66
CA GLN A 269 -12.36 -18.38 9.10
C GLN A 269 -13.27 -18.17 10.33
N GLY A 270 -13.26 -17.02 10.98
CA GLY A 270 -14.28 -16.64 11.97
C GLY A 270 -15.64 -16.33 11.32
N GLU A 271 -15.66 -15.94 10.05
CA GLU A 271 -16.86 -15.62 9.26
C GLU A 271 -17.25 -16.79 8.35
N LYS A 272 -17.20 -18.03 8.88
CA LYS A 272 -17.30 -19.27 8.09
C LYS A 272 -18.48 -19.28 7.13
N GLU A 273 -19.66 -18.91 7.59
CA GLU A 273 -20.87 -18.97 6.77
C GLU A 273 -20.71 -18.14 5.49
N MET A 274 -20.35 -16.85 5.63
CA MET A 274 -20.21 -15.96 4.49
C MET A 274 -18.97 -16.30 3.66
N PHE A 275 -17.86 -16.69 4.30
CA PHE A 275 -16.67 -17.20 3.60
C PHE A 275 -17.01 -18.38 2.68
N HIS A 276 -17.75 -19.38 3.17
CA HIS A 276 -18.19 -20.50 2.35
C HIS A 276 -19.13 -20.06 1.23
N LYS A 277 -20.05 -19.12 1.49
CA LYS A 277 -20.98 -18.60 0.48
C LYS A 277 -20.24 -17.91 -0.68
N VAL A 278 -19.24 -17.08 -0.36
CA VAL A 278 -18.37 -16.42 -1.35
C VAL A 278 -17.55 -17.47 -2.11
N MET A 279 -16.85 -18.36 -1.39
CA MET A 279 -15.99 -19.37 -2.01
C MET A 279 -16.76 -20.33 -2.91
N GLN A 280 -17.96 -20.77 -2.52
CA GLN A 280 -18.82 -21.62 -3.36
C GLN A 280 -19.15 -20.98 -4.72
N GLY A 281 -19.22 -19.65 -4.77
CA GLY A 281 -19.52 -18.93 -6.00
C GLY A 281 -18.36 -18.83 -6.97
N LEU A 282 -17.13 -19.11 -6.53
CA LEU A 282 -15.93 -18.95 -7.34
C LEU A 282 -15.65 -20.18 -8.22
N PRO A 283 -15.03 -20.00 -9.39
CA PRO A 283 -14.41 -21.10 -10.14
C PRO A 283 -13.27 -21.75 -9.36
N ASP A 284 -13.01 -23.03 -9.62
CA ASP A 284 -12.05 -23.82 -8.83
C ASP A 284 -10.60 -23.31 -8.94
N ASP A 285 -10.22 -22.71 -10.07
CA ASP A 285 -8.90 -22.10 -10.23
C ASP A 285 -8.67 -20.96 -9.23
N TYR A 286 -9.66 -20.10 -8.98
CA TYR A 286 -9.56 -19.01 -8.00
C TYR A 286 -9.53 -19.53 -6.57
N LYS A 287 -10.30 -20.58 -6.27
CA LYS A 287 -10.24 -21.26 -4.96
C LYS A 287 -8.85 -21.83 -4.70
N ARG A 288 -8.30 -22.52 -5.71
CA ARG A 288 -6.95 -23.11 -5.65
C ARG A 288 -5.90 -22.03 -5.39
N VAL A 289 -5.91 -20.96 -6.18
CA VAL A 289 -4.99 -19.81 -6.00
C VAL A 289 -5.08 -19.24 -4.58
N PHE A 290 -6.28 -19.02 -4.05
CA PHE A 290 -6.45 -18.54 -2.68
C PHE A 290 -5.79 -19.46 -1.65
N PHE A 291 -6.09 -20.76 -1.69
CA PHE A 291 -5.52 -21.71 -0.73
C PHE A 291 -4.02 -21.93 -0.90
N ASP A 292 -3.52 -21.89 -2.13
CA ASP A 292 -2.08 -21.95 -2.43
C ASP A 292 -1.37 -20.73 -1.80
N ASN A 293 -1.91 -19.52 -1.99
CA ASN A 293 -1.35 -18.30 -1.40
C ASN A 293 -1.40 -18.33 0.14
N VAL A 294 -2.50 -18.77 0.75
CA VAL A 294 -2.59 -18.97 2.20
C VAL A 294 -1.54 -19.99 2.69
N GLY A 295 -1.34 -21.07 1.93
CA GLY A 295 -0.30 -22.06 2.18
C GLY A 295 1.11 -21.46 2.11
N SER A 296 1.39 -20.65 1.09
CA SER A 296 2.66 -19.94 0.94
C SER A 296 2.92 -18.98 2.10
N PHE A 297 1.94 -18.20 2.57
CA PHE A 297 2.10 -17.34 3.75
C PHE A 297 2.46 -18.15 5.01
N ARG A 298 1.80 -19.30 5.22
CA ARG A 298 2.10 -20.20 6.35
C ARG A 298 3.51 -20.77 6.25
N ALA A 299 3.93 -21.23 5.07
CA ALA A 299 5.27 -21.74 4.82
C ALA A 299 6.33 -20.66 5.03
N SER A 300 6.11 -19.45 4.51
CA SER A 300 7.01 -18.32 4.71
C SER A 300 7.11 -17.92 6.18
N TRP A 301 6.01 -17.93 6.94
CA TRP A 301 6.05 -17.67 8.39
C TRP A 301 6.84 -18.75 9.14
N MET A 302 6.64 -20.04 8.83
CA MET A 302 7.40 -21.13 9.44
C MET A 302 8.90 -20.99 9.17
N MET A 303 9.28 -20.72 7.92
CA MET A 303 10.68 -20.48 7.53
C MET A 303 11.28 -19.28 8.28
N GLU A 304 10.53 -18.18 8.45
CA GLU A 304 10.98 -17.05 9.25
C GLU A 304 11.25 -17.42 10.72
N GLN A 305 10.42 -18.29 11.30
CA GLN A 305 10.59 -18.72 12.69
C GLN A 305 11.82 -19.62 12.86
N GLU A 306 12.03 -20.56 11.94
CA GLU A 306 13.23 -21.41 11.90
C GLU A 306 14.49 -20.56 11.76
N LEU A 307 14.48 -19.61 10.82
CA LEU A 307 15.63 -18.75 10.56
C LEU A 307 15.95 -17.84 11.75
N ARG A 308 14.96 -17.25 12.41
CA ARG A 308 15.19 -16.46 13.63
C ARG A 308 15.84 -17.27 14.73
N ASN A 309 15.46 -18.53 14.89
CA ASN A 309 16.08 -19.41 15.88
C ASN A 309 17.56 -19.67 15.54
N LEU A 310 17.89 -19.86 14.26
CA LEU A 310 19.28 -19.98 13.79
C LEU A 310 20.07 -18.68 14.01
N VAL A 311 19.50 -17.52 13.66
CA VAL A 311 20.15 -16.22 13.85
C VAL A 311 20.47 -15.95 15.32
N LYS A 312 19.55 -16.28 16.23
CA LYS A 312 19.78 -16.08 17.67
C LYS A 312 20.84 -17.00 18.28
N SER A 313 21.08 -18.16 17.67
CA SER A 313 21.89 -19.21 18.28
C SER A 313 23.22 -19.50 17.57
N GLN A 314 23.34 -19.19 16.28
CA GLN A 314 24.40 -19.76 15.42
C GLN A 314 24.93 -18.85 14.30
N LEU A 315 24.21 -17.80 13.88
CA LEU A 315 24.62 -16.97 12.74
C LEU A 315 25.08 -15.58 13.17
N MET A 316 26.22 -15.15 12.61
CA MET A 316 26.71 -13.78 12.76
C MET A 316 26.38 -12.96 11.51
N MET A 317 26.01 -11.70 11.68
CA MET A 317 25.78 -10.77 10.57
C MET A 317 26.91 -9.76 10.45
N VAL A 318 27.46 -9.63 9.25
CA VAL A 318 28.58 -8.73 8.94
C VAL A 318 28.16 -7.79 7.83
N SER A 319 28.49 -6.51 7.97
CA SER A 319 28.24 -5.51 6.92
C SER A 319 29.53 -5.18 6.16
N VAL A 320 29.43 -4.98 4.85
CA VAL A 320 30.58 -4.71 3.96
C VAL A 320 30.26 -3.51 3.08
N VAL A 321 31.16 -2.53 3.03
CA VAL A 321 31.11 -1.43 2.07
C VAL A 321 31.63 -1.94 0.73
N GLU A 322 30.78 -2.01 -0.28
CA GLU A 322 31.13 -2.48 -1.61
C GLU A 322 31.71 -1.34 -2.45
N LYS A 323 32.64 -1.67 -3.35
CA LYS A 323 33.14 -0.72 -4.36
C LYS A 323 32.26 -0.79 -5.60
N CYS A 324 31.35 0.17 -5.75
CA CYS A 324 30.55 0.33 -6.97
C CYS A 324 31.42 0.64 -8.20
N GLY A 325 30.89 0.40 -9.40
CA GLY A 325 31.61 0.59 -10.68
C GLY A 325 32.02 -0.72 -11.35
N THR A 326 33.18 -0.75 -12.00
CA THR A 326 33.68 -1.93 -12.75
C THR A 326 34.15 -3.09 -11.87
N ASN A 327 34.28 -2.88 -10.57
CA ASN A 327 34.90 -3.83 -9.64
C ASN A 327 33.89 -4.57 -8.74
N LEU A 328 32.59 -4.35 -8.92
CA LEU A 328 31.57 -5.08 -8.16
C LEU A 328 31.49 -6.52 -8.67
N GLU A 329 31.72 -7.50 -7.79
CA GLU A 329 31.74 -8.90 -8.17
C GLU A 329 30.40 -9.35 -8.78
N PRO A 330 30.39 -10.15 -9.87
CA PRO A 330 29.15 -10.52 -10.55
C PRO A 330 28.10 -11.17 -9.66
N TYR A 331 28.50 -12.05 -8.71
CA TYR A 331 27.55 -12.70 -7.81
C TYR A 331 26.89 -11.72 -6.83
N ILE A 332 27.60 -10.68 -6.40
CA ILE A 332 27.06 -9.64 -5.52
C ILE A 332 26.00 -8.86 -6.28
N LYS A 333 26.32 -8.46 -7.52
CA LYS A 333 25.39 -7.75 -8.41
C LYS A 333 24.12 -8.57 -8.63
N GLU A 334 24.26 -9.86 -8.91
CA GLU A 334 23.14 -10.76 -9.11
C GLU A 334 22.31 -10.96 -7.82
N SER A 335 22.97 -11.11 -6.68
CA SER A 335 22.30 -11.26 -5.38
C SER A 335 21.47 -10.03 -5.01
N ILE A 336 22.04 -8.83 -5.19
CA ILE A 336 21.34 -7.56 -4.98
C ILE A 336 20.16 -7.43 -5.94
N PHE A 337 20.39 -7.78 -7.20
CA PHE A 337 19.37 -7.68 -8.23
C PHE A 337 18.18 -8.61 -7.96
N ASN A 338 18.43 -9.84 -7.51
CA ASN A 338 17.38 -10.77 -7.12
C ASN A 338 16.60 -10.25 -5.91
N MET A 339 17.30 -9.75 -4.87
CA MET A 339 16.62 -9.15 -3.71
C MET A 339 15.80 -7.91 -4.09
N PHE A 340 16.28 -7.07 -5.01
CA PHE A 340 15.54 -5.91 -5.51
C PHE A 340 14.23 -6.32 -6.21
N ARG A 341 14.23 -7.43 -6.94
CA ARG A 341 13.00 -7.96 -7.57
C ARG A 341 12.04 -8.56 -6.56
N GLU A 342 12.56 -9.26 -5.55
CA GLU A 342 11.76 -9.93 -4.51
C GLU A 342 11.16 -8.96 -3.47
N GLN A 343 11.82 -7.81 -3.27
CA GLN A 343 11.47 -6.81 -2.27
C GLN A 343 11.44 -5.41 -2.88
N PRO A 344 10.25 -4.90 -3.26
CA PRO A 344 10.12 -3.53 -3.69
C PRO A 344 10.59 -2.59 -2.57
N ILE A 345 11.50 -1.69 -2.91
CA ILE A 345 11.87 -0.56 -2.07
C ILE A 345 10.67 0.41 -1.98
N LEU A 346 10.59 1.16 -0.87
CA LEU A 346 9.45 2.00 -0.51
C LEU A 346 9.04 3.02 -1.59
N VAL A 347 9.99 3.44 -2.42
CA VAL A 347 9.75 4.25 -3.60
C VAL A 347 10.14 3.44 -4.83
N PRO A 348 9.20 3.09 -5.73
CA PRO A 348 9.50 2.31 -6.92
C PRO A 348 10.60 2.96 -7.76
N VAL A 349 11.60 2.17 -8.13
CA VAL A 349 12.67 2.55 -9.06
C VAL A 349 12.58 1.62 -10.27
N ASP A 350 12.75 2.17 -11.47
CA ASP A 350 12.80 1.36 -12.69
C ASP A 350 14.00 0.39 -12.64
N GLU A 351 13.78 -0.86 -13.07
CA GLU A 351 14.79 -1.91 -13.00
C GLU A 351 16.08 -1.54 -13.76
N GLN A 352 15.95 -0.92 -14.93
CA GLN A 352 17.11 -0.52 -15.74
C GLN A 352 17.87 0.62 -15.07
N ILE A 353 17.15 1.57 -14.46
CA ILE A 353 17.77 2.65 -13.68
C ILE A 353 18.52 2.06 -12.48
N PHE A 354 17.90 1.16 -11.73
CA PHE A 354 18.54 0.49 -10.60
C PHE A 354 19.82 -0.24 -11.03
N ARG A 355 19.75 -1.04 -12.10
CA ARG A 355 20.91 -1.75 -12.67
C ARG A 355 22.05 -0.83 -13.08
N LYS A 356 21.74 0.31 -13.71
CA LYS A 356 22.75 1.32 -14.09
C LYS A 356 23.39 1.94 -12.85
N SER A 357 22.58 2.21 -11.82
CA SER A 357 23.05 2.85 -10.60
C SER A 357 24.02 1.98 -9.79
N LEU A 358 23.92 0.65 -9.85
CA LEU A 358 24.92 -0.26 -9.23
C LEU A 358 26.33 -0.12 -9.83
N SER A 359 26.42 0.44 -11.03
CA SER A 359 27.68 0.69 -11.74
C SER A 359 28.13 2.15 -11.67
N ALA A 360 27.43 3.02 -10.94
CA ALA A 360 27.84 4.41 -10.77
C ALA A 360 28.88 4.55 -9.63
N GLU A 361 29.97 5.28 -9.90
CA GLU A 361 31.10 5.41 -8.95
C GLU A 361 30.75 6.23 -7.71
N ASP A 362 29.76 7.11 -7.81
CA ASP A 362 29.25 7.95 -6.73
C ASP A 362 28.19 7.24 -5.87
N SER A 363 27.86 5.98 -6.18
CA SER A 363 26.91 5.20 -5.40
C SER A 363 27.55 4.66 -4.12
N ILE A 364 26.77 4.71 -3.05
CA ILE A 364 27.08 4.05 -1.79
C ILE A 364 26.31 2.73 -1.78
N LEU A 365 27.04 1.62 -1.66
CA LEU A 365 26.47 0.28 -1.55
C LEU A 365 27.07 -0.44 -0.35
N ILE A 366 26.19 -0.89 0.55
CA ILE A 366 26.54 -1.71 1.70
C ILE A 366 25.83 -3.05 1.54
N THR A 367 26.54 -4.17 1.68
CA THR A 367 25.93 -5.50 1.78
C THR A 367 25.90 -5.98 3.22
N LEU A 368 24.90 -6.80 3.54
CA LEU A 368 24.80 -7.57 4.78
C LEU A 368 25.02 -9.04 4.43
N ARG A 369 25.94 -9.69 5.13
CA ARG A 369 26.39 -11.06 4.88
C ARG A 369 26.32 -11.90 6.14
N ILE A 370 26.24 -13.22 5.95
CA ILE A 370 26.24 -14.19 7.03
C ILE A 370 27.66 -14.71 7.29
N ASN A 371 27.99 -14.84 8.57
CA ASN A 371 29.20 -15.39 9.18
C ASN A 371 30.49 -14.63 8.91
N ASP A 372 30.73 -14.18 7.68
CA ASP A 372 31.98 -13.51 7.31
C ASP A 372 31.78 -12.49 6.16
N LYS A 373 32.87 -11.78 5.82
CA LYS A 373 32.87 -10.71 4.79
C LYS A 373 32.78 -11.23 3.35
N VAL A 374 33.03 -12.51 3.11
CA VAL A 374 32.92 -13.18 1.80
C VAL A 374 31.68 -14.08 1.70
N GLY A 375 30.92 -14.19 2.78
CA GLY A 375 29.73 -15.01 2.88
C GLY A 375 28.54 -14.48 2.07
N ASP A 376 27.45 -15.24 2.14
CA ASP A 376 26.26 -15.00 1.34
C ASP A 376 25.61 -13.66 1.67
N VAL A 377 25.28 -12.91 0.62
CA VAL A 377 24.56 -11.65 0.74
C VAL A 377 23.10 -11.93 1.09
N ILE A 378 22.67 -11.35 2.22
CA ILE A 378 21.31 -11.46 2.76
C ILE A 378 20.61 -10.11 2.93
N GLY A 379 21.27 -9.02 2.59
CA GLY A 379 20.65 -7.71 2.55
C GLY A 379 21.59 -6.67 1.96
N TYR A 380 21.05 -5.49 1.68
CA TYR A 380 21.83 -4.35 1.21
C TYR A 380 21.16 -3.01 1.57
N ALA A 381 22.00 -1.97 1.65
CA ALA A 381 21.57 -0.57 1.64
C ALA A 381 22.26 0.13 0.47
N LYS A 382 21.49 0.89 -0.31
CA LYS A 382 21.97 1.54 -1.53
C LYS A 382 21.52 2.99 -1.60
N GLY A 383 22.37 3.83 -2.16
CA GLY A 383 22.10 5.25 -2.31
C GLY A 383 23.21 5.98 -3.06
N GLY A 384 23.19 7.30 -3.02
CA GLY A 384 24.17 8.17 -3.70
C GLY A 384 23.77 9.65 -3.58
N PRO A 385 24.35 10.55 -4.38
CA PRO A 385 23.98 11.98 -4.36
C PRO A 385 22.49 12.18 -4.58
N VAL A 386 21.83 13.01 -3.76
CA VAL A 386 20.39 13.28 -3.88
C VAL A 386 20.00 13.84 -5.25
N GLU A 387 20.94 14.51 -5.93
CA GLU A 387 20.80 15.08 -7.27
C GLU A 387 20.48 14.02 -8.35
N ASN A 388 20.83 12.76 -8.11
CA ASN A 388 20.58 11.66 -9.05
C ASN A 388 19.15 11.09 -8.92
N TYR A 389 18.36 11.57 -7.95
CA TYR A 389 17.05 11.02 -7.63
C TYR A 389 15.92 11.98 -7.88
N ARG A 390 14.80 11.42 -8.37
CA ARG A 390 13.54 12.13 -8.44
C ARG A 390 12.76 11.93 -7.15
N LEU A 391 12.63 12.98 -6.37
CA LEU A 391 11.84 12.96 -5.14
C LEU A 391 10.32 12.92 -5.44
N ARG A 392 9.54 12.38 -4.49
CA ARG A 392 8.08 12.36 -4.55
C ARG A 392 7.56 13.78 -4.69
N ARG A 393 6.39 13.90 -5.35
CA ARG A 393 5.69 15.17 -5.53
C ARG A 393 5.54 15.90 -4.20
N GLY A 394 5.91 17.17 -4.16
CA GLY A 394 5.76 18.01 -2.96
C GLY A 394 6.95 17.94 -2.01
N THR A 395 7.86 16.98 -2.15
CA THR A 395 9.13 17.01 -1.41
C THR A 395 10.01 18.11 -1.99
N TYR A 396 10.34 19.08 -1.14
CA TYR A 396 11.36 20.08 -1.43
C TYR A 396 12.54 19.86 -0.49
N ASP A 397 13.69 19.49 -1.06
CA ASP A 397 14.94 19.40 -0.31
C ASP A 397 15.82 20.62 -0.63
N PRO A 398 16.03 21.56 0.31
CA PRO A 398 16.84 22.75 0.09
C PRO A 398 18.33 22.47 -0.17
N ASN A 399 18.78 21.21 -0.02
CA ASN A 399 20.15 20.81 -0.27
C ASN A 399 20.38 20.22 -1.67
N ILE A 400 19.34 20.04 -2.49
CA ILE A 400 19.52 19.62 -3.88
C ILE A 400 20.40 20.63 -4.62
N GLY A 401 21.41 20.13 -5.32
CA GLY A 401 22.35 20.93 -6.11
C GLY A 401 23.51 21.50 -5.29
N ARG A 402 23.58 21.19 -3.99
CA ARG A 402 24.69 21.58 -3.12
C ARG A 402 25.74 20.47 -2.97
N HIS A 403 25.50 19.28 -3.53
CA HIS A 403 26.41 18.14 -3.48
C HIS A 403 26.85 17.76 -2.07
N ASN A 404 25.97 17.95 -1.08
CA ASN A 404 26.26 17.74 0.34
C ASN A 404 25.29 16.74 1.00
N THR A 405 24.40 16.12 0.22
CA THR A 405 23.36 15.21 0.73
C THR A 405 23.37 13.89 -0.03
N ALA A 406 23.48 12.78 0.71
CA ALA A 406 23.29 11.44 0.17
C ALA A 406 21.84 10.99 0.38
N TYR A 407 21.22 10.46 -0.66
CA TYR A 407 19.91 9.83 -0.62
C TYR A 407 20.04 8.32 -0.40
N LEU A 408 19.41 7.80 0.64
CA LEU A 408 19.24 6.38 0.91
C LEU A 408 17.96 5.91 0.21
N GLU A 409 18.10 5.11 -0.86
CA GLU A 409 16.98 4.59 -1.63
C GLU A 409 16.11 3.62 -0.83
N GLY A 410 16.74 2.85 0.04
CA GLY A 410 16.09 1.86 0.86
C GLY A 410 17.08 0.86 1.45
N ILE A 411 16.55 0.06 2.38
CA ILE A 411 17.24 -1.08 2.97
C ILE A 411 16.41 -2.31 2.63
N SER A 412 17.03 -3.30 1.97
CA SER A 412 16.42 -4.58 1.67
C SER A 412 17.17 -5.67 2.42
N ILE A 413 16.42 -6.59 3.03
CA ILE A 413 16.95 -7.72 3.80
C ILE A 413 16.09 -8.92 3.49
N LYS A 414 16.71 -10.05 3.14
CA LYS A 414 16.02 -11.31 2.89
C LYS A 414 15.06 -11.63 4.02
N GLN A 415 13.92 -12.17 3.63
CA GLN A 415 12.87 -12.51 4.57
C GLN A 415 13.38 -13.46 5.67
N GLY A 416 12.93 -13.25 6.90
CA GLY A 416 13.40 -13.98 8.09
C GLY A 416 14.65 -13.44 8.77
N PHE A 417 15.45 -12.59 8.10
CA PHE A 417 16.54 -11.82 8.76
C PHE A 417 16.08 -10.45 9.28
N TRP A 418 14.84 -10.06 9.00
CA TRP A 418 14.24 -8.83 9.53
C TRP A 418 14.00 -8.92 11.04
N GLY A 419 14.36 -7.85 11.76
CA GLY A 419 14.17 -7.73 13.22
C GLY A 419 15.40 -8.10 14.05
N GLU A 420 16.43 -8.69 13.45
CA GLU A 420 17.64 -9.15 14.13
C GLU A 420 18.83 -8.20 13.87
N SER A 421 18.74 -6.91 14.22
CA SER A 421 19.80 -5.88 14.06
C SER A 421 20.36 -5.60 12.65
N GLY A 422 20.12 -6.43 11.63
CA GLY A 422 20.68 -6.29 10.28
C GLY A 422 20.38 -4.95 9.60
N GLY A 423 19.14 -4.47 9.71
CA GLY A 423 18.75 -3.16 9.15
C GLY A 423 19.37 -1.98 9.88
N HIS A 424 19.73 -2.16 11.15
CA HIS A 424 20.49 -1.17 11.90
C HIS A 424 21.97 -1.14 11.46
N LEU A 425 22.60 -2.32 11.28
CA LEU A 425 23.97 -2.44 10.77
C LEU A 425 24.13 -1.79 9.39
N LEU A 426 23.25 -2.15 8.45
CA LEU A 426 23.23 -1.58 7.10
C LEU A 426 23.10 -0.05 7.14
N ARG A 427 22.20 0.46 8.00
CA ARG A 427 21.98 1.89 8.16
C ARG A 427 23.21 2.61 8.72
N ILE A 428 23.80 2.11 9.81
CA ILE A 428 24.99 2.74 10.42
C ILE A 428 26.12 2.78 9.40
N GLN A 429 26.40 1.66 8.72
CA GLN A 429 27.47 1.63 7.73
C GLN A 429 27.21 2.57 6.55
N PHE A 430 25.96 2.73 6.12
CA PHE A 430 25.60 3.70 5.11
C PHE A 430 25.89 5.14 5.56
N LEU A 431 25.48 5.50 6.79
CA LEU A 431 25.75 6.82 7.37
C LEU A 431 27.27 7.07 7.48
N ASN A 432 28.02 6.08 7.95
CA ASN A 432 29.49 6.15 8.07
C ASN A 432 30.16 6.34 6.72
N GLN A 433 29.71 5.62 5.69
CA GLN A 433 30.24 5.77 4.34
C GLN A 433 29.88 7.13 3.73
N ALA A 434 28.68 7.64 3.98
CA ALA A 434 28.29 8.98 3.55
C ALA A 434 29.18 10.07 4.19
N MET A 435 29.49 9.94 5.50
CA MET A 435 30.43 10.83 6.19
C MET A 435 31.83 10.77 5.57
N LYS A 436 32.35 9.57 5.28
CA LYS A 436 33.66 9.40 4.61
C LYS A 436 33.70 10.03 3.21
N GLN A 437 32.55 10.13 2.54
CA GLN A 437 32.40 10.81 1.26
C GLN A 437 32.09 12.31 1.41
N ASN A 438 32.25 12.89 2.60
CA ASN A 438 32.03 14.32 2.91
C ASN A 438 30.59 14.80 2.74
N TYR A 439 29.60 13.90 2.74
CA TYR A 439 28.21 14.32 2.84
C TYR A 439 27.92 14.88 4.23
N ARG A 440 27.19 15.99 4.28
CA ARG A 440 26.70 16.58 5.53
C ARG A 440 25.37 15.96 5.97
N PHE A 441 24.55 15.55 5.01
CA PHE A 441 23.22 15.04 5.28
C PHE A 441 23.01 13.67 4.65
N VAL A 442 22.19 12.85 5.31
CA VAL A 442 21.57 11.66 4.69
C VAL A 442 20.06 11.82 4.73
N THR A 443 19.40 11.55 3.62
CA THR A 443 17.94 11.67 3.50
C THR A 443 17.34 10.45 2.81
N GLY A 444 16.04 10.25 2.92
CA GLY A 444 15.34 9.12 2.34
C GLY A 444 13.87 9.12 2.73
N TYR A 445 13.11 8.18 2.17
CA TYR A 445 11.73 7.94 2.58
C TYR A 445 11.68 6.79 3.59
N ALA A 446 10.91 6.97 4.66
CA ALA A 446 10.63 5.92 5.63
C ALA A 446 9.27 6.14 6.26
N HIS A 447 8.64 5.07 6.75
CA HIS A 447 7.37 5.18 7.46
C HIS A 447 7.52 6.06 8.70
N ARG A 448 6.54 6.93 8.94
CA ARG A 448 6.53 7.89 10.06
C ARG A 448 6.81 7.22 11.40
N GLU A 449 6.19 6.07 11.66
CA GLU A 449 6.40 5.35 12.92
C GLU A 449 7.84 4.82 13.06
N VAL A 450 8.47 4.40 11.96
CA VAL A 450 9.89 4.00 11.95
C VAL A 450 10.79 5.21 12.25
N VAL A 451 10.52 6.36 11.64
CA VAL A 451 11.27 7.61 11.89
C VAL A 451 11.09 8.07 13.35
N ILE A 452 9.85 8.10 13.85
CA ILE A 452 9.53 8.46 15.23
C ILE A 452 10.21 7.53 16.23
N GLN A 453 10.17 6.21 16.00
CA GLN A 453 10.85 5.24 16.87
C GLN A 453 12.37 5.46 16.89
N ARG A 454 12.98 5.81 15.75
CA ARG A 454 14.42 6.13 15.67
C ARG A 454 14.74 7.42 16.44
N ILE A 455 13.92 8.46 16.32
CA ILE A 455 14.05 9.70 17.11
C ILE A 455 13.94 9.40 18.60
N LYS A 456 12.94 8.59 19.01
CA LYS A 456 12.78 8.16 20.41
C LYS A 456 13.98 7.38 20.95
N LYS A 457 14.69 6.66 20.08
CA LYS A 457 15.95 5.95 20.39
C LYS A 457 17.20 6.84 20.33
N GLY A 458 17.04 8.15 20.16
CA GLY A 458 18.13 9.12 20.22
C GLY A 458 18.80 9.44 18.87
N GLU A 459 18.31 8.93 17.74
CA GLU A 459 18.82 9.37 16.43
C GLU A 459 18.41 10.83 16.15
N SER A 460 19.35 11.66 15.68
CA SER A 460 19.08 13.04 15.30
C SER A 460 18.49 13.11 13.89
N LEU A 461 17.17 12.95 13.80
CA LEU A 461 16.42 12.99 12.56
C LEU A 461 15.39 14.11 12.59
N GLU A 462 15.19 14.75 11.44
CA GLU A 462 14.07 15.64 11.17
C GLU A 462 13.15 15.04 10.11
N ILE A 463 11.83 15.20 10.28
CA ILE A 463 10.88 14.94 9.20
C ILE A 463 10.77 16.22 8.37
N VAL A 464 11.31 16.19 7.16
CA VAL A 464 11.37 17.35 6.25
C VAL A 464 10.04 17.52 5.53
N GLN A 465 9.43 16.41 5.06
CA GLN A 465 8.12 16.43 4.43
C GLN A 465 7.26 15.28 4.95
N LYS A 466 6.08 15.63 5.47
CA LYS A 466 5.05 14.67 5.86
C LYS A 466 4.17 14.33 4.67
N TYR A 467 3.83 13.06 4.55
CA TYR A 467 2.83 12.59 3.61
C TYR A 467 1.68 11.96 4.40
N ASP A 468 0.48 12.45 4.19
CA ASP A 468 -0.73 11.82 4.74
C ASP A 468 -1.64 11.46 3.56
N PRO A 469 -2.35 10.33 3.63
CA PRO A 469 -2.45 9.46 4.78
C PRO A 469 -1.43 8.30 4.76
N ASP A 470 -0.62 8.19 3.71
CA ASP A 470 0.32 7.08 3.53
C ASP A 470 1.45 7.04 4.59
N ARG A 471 1.77 8.16 5.25
CA ARG A 471 2.80 8.26 6.30
C ARG A 471 4.19 7.79 5.83
N LEU A 472 4.45 7.80 4.52
CA LEU A 472 5.77 7.56 3.95
C LEU A 472 6.50 8.90 3.84
N ASP A 473 7.05 9.32 4.97
CA ASP A 473 7.63 10.65 5.16
C ASP A 473 9.05 10.73 4.60
N TYR A 474 9.43 11.91 4.12
CA TYR A 474 10.79 12.23 3.75
C TYR A 474 11.52 12.80 4.97
N TYR A 475 12.60 12.14 5.39
CA TYR A 475 13.36 12.51 6.59
C TYR A 475 14.79 12.91 6.24
N ARG A 476 15.46 13.63 7.14
CA ARG A 476 16.88 13.97 7.04
C ARG A 476 17.60 13.69 8.36
N ALA A 477 18.82 13.18 8.24
CA ALA A 477 19.81 13.07 9.29
C ALA A 477 20.92 14.09 9.04
N ASP A 478 21.29 14.89 10.04
CA ASP A 478 22.47 15.75 10.00
C ASP A 478 23.68 14.99 10.55
N LEU A 479 24.58 14.59 9.67
CA LEU A 479 25.75 13.80 10.01
C LEU A 479 26.78 14.59 10.84
N SER A 480 26.69 15.92 10.90
CA SER A 480 27.53 16.74 11.78
C SER A 480 27.15 16.62 13.27
N ASN A 481 26.00 16.03 13.57
CA ASN A 481 25.58 15.78 14.94
C ASN A 481 26.53 14.80 15.65
N SER A 482 26.87 15.10 16.91
CA SER A 482 27.78 14.30 17.72
C SER A 482 27.35 12.83 17.86
N VAL A 483 26.05 12.54 17.83
CA VAL A 483 25.52 11.17 17.86
C VAL A 483 26.08 10.33 16.71
N TYR A 484 26.17 10.89 15.50
CA TYR A 484 26.70 10.16 14.33
C TYR A 484 28.23 10.17 14.30
N GLN A 485 28.87 11.25 14.75
CA GLN A 485 30.32 11.35 14.83
C GLN A 485 30.93 10.34 15.82
N LEU A 486 30.23 10.06 16.93
CA LEU A 486 30.63 9.04 17.89
C LEU A 486 30.53 7.62 17.30
N THR A 487 29.46 7.34 16.52
CA THR A 487 29.28 6.04 15.85
C THR A 487 30.26 5.79 14.69
N ALA A 488 30.83 6.84 14.10
CA ALA A 488 31.77 6.74 12.98
C ALA A 488 33.18 6.36 13.43
N ASN A 489 33.54 6.71 14.67
CA ASN A 489 34.88 6.57 15.24
C ASN A 489 35.08 5.28 16.05
N ASP A 490 34.04 4.49 16.21
CA ASP A 490 34.08 3.22 16.94
C ASP A 490 33.59 2.09 16.03
N ASP A 491 34.55 1.33 15.47
CA ASP A 491 34.29 0.16 14.62
C ASP A 491 33.47 -0.93 15.35
N ASN A 492 33.33 -0.85 16.69
CA ASN A 492 32.57 -1.78 17.53
C ASN A 492 31.20 -1.26 18.02
N TYR A 493 30.78 -0.04 17.64
CA TYR A 493 29.55 0.56 18.18
C TYR A 493 28.27 -0.23 17.87
N ALA A 494 28.30 -1.08 16.83
CA ALA A 494 27.24 -2.02 16.48
C ALA A 494 26.81 -2.95 17.64
N LEU A 495 27.66 -3.15 18.65
CA LEU A 495 27.39 -3.98 19.81
C LEU A 495 26.77 -3.23 21.00
N HIS A 496 26.88 -1.90 21.06
CA HIS A 496 26.55 -1.12 22.27
C HIS A 496 25.11 -0.59 22.32
N VAL A 497 24.37 -0.57 21.22
CA VAL A 497 22.97 -0.09 21.18
C VAL A 497 21.96 -1.25 21.37
N ARG A 498 22.36 -2.31 22.08
CA ARG A 498 21.46 -3.40 22.54
C ARG A 498 20.98 -3.21 23.98
N SER A 499 21.43 -2.18 24.69
CA SER A 499 20.98 -1.84 26.05
C SER A 499 19.84 -0.82 26.03
#